data_AF-A0A8J6E173-F1
#
_entry.id   AF-A0A8J6E173-F1
#
_cell.length_a   1.000
_cell.length_b   1.000
_cell.length_c   1.000
_cell.angle_alpha   90.00
_cell.angle_beta   90.00
_cell.angle_gamma   90.00
#
_symmetry.space_group_name_H-M   'P 1'
#
loop_
_entity.id
_entity.type
_entity.pdbx_description
1 polymer ?
#
loop_
_entity_poly.entity_id
_entity_poly.type
_entity_poly.pdbx_seq_one_letter_code
_entity_poly.pdbx_strand_id
1 'polypeptide(L)'
;MNIFFLSRNRKECAKYYQNLHMKIILEIAQMLCSSYYLSLVPEDGSTDRLEEYTKSCPKLYRPTHKGHPMVHWVARTPENFQYAASLGLDLCAVYTGRRGRTHACEEIIQWCHDHPPPPVDLSDTGTTVYGQTDNPDGCTPVPLCMPPQYRGTSTVDSYRAVYVGEKLEFLGSRRRVAAWTPDEIPPFVEESKEWKKLQKAEVKAKEESKGKRSRAD
;
A
#
# COMPACT_ATOMS: atom_id res chain seq x y z
N MET A 1 3.94 -7.25 -4.29
CA MET A 1 4.05 -6.48 -3.05
C MET A 1 4.32 -5.04 -3.44
N ASN A 2 3.49 -4.08 -3.07
CA ASN A 2 3.65 -2.70 -3.50
C ASN A 2 3.24 -1.73 -2.39
N ILE A 3 3.58 -0.45 -2.49
CA ILE A 3 2.99 0.64 -1.70
C ILE A 3 2.33 1.58 -2.70
N PHE A 4 1.05 1.88 -2.52
CA PHE A 4 0.32 2.83 -3.35
C PHE A 4 0.44 4.22 -2.73
N PHE A 5 1.11 5.13 -3.44
CA PHE A 5 1.31 6.50 -2.99
C PHE A 5 0.17 7.37 -3.53
N LEU A 6 -0.93 7.50 -2.77
CA LEU A 6 -2.18 8.15 -3.22
C LEU A 6 -2.26 9.65 -2.87
N SER A 7 -1.34 10.13 -2.03
CA SER A 7 -1.12 11.55 -1.72
C SER A 7 0.34 11.74 -1.30
N ARG A 8 0.85 12.97 -1.44
CA ARG A 8 2.12 13.40 -0.84
C ARG A 8 2.02 13.49 0.68
N ASN A 9 0.83 13.78 1.21
CA ASN A 9 0.57 13.74 2.64
C ASN A 9 0.33 12.29 3.08
N ARG A 10 1.21 11.76 3.91
CA ARG A 10 1.17 10.36 4.39
C ARG A 10 -0.15 9.96 5.06
N LYS A 11 -0.70 10.82 5.94
CA LYS A 11 -1.95 10.55 6.65
C LYS A 11 -3.15 10.55 5.70
N GLU A 12 -3.16 11.48 4.75
CA GLU A 12 -4.17 11.52 3.69
C GLU A 12 -4.07 10.29 2.78
N CYS A 13 -2.84 9.92 2.39
CA CYS A 13 -2.55 8.73 1.61
C CYS A 13 -3.15 7.48 2.29
N ALA A 14 -2.95 7.30 3.59
CA ALA A 14 -3.53 6.19 4.36
C ALA A 14 -5.07 6.19 4.32
N LYS A 15 -5.71 7.35 4.51
CA LYS A 15 -7.18 7.47 4.45
C LYS A 15 -7.74 7.07 3.08
N TYR A 16 -7.00 7.36 2.01
CA TYR A 16 -7.41 7.01 0.64
C TYR A 16 -7.38 5.52 0.32
N TYR A 17 -6.79 4.67 1.15
CA TYR A 17 -6.89 3.23 0.94
C TYR A 17 -8.31 2.72 1.18
N GLN A 18 -8.79 1.90 0.25
CA GLN A 18 -10.06 1.19 0.38
C GLN A 18 -9.97 0.03 1.37
N ASN A 19 -11.09 -0.32 2.00
CA ASN A 19 -11.18 -1.39 3.00
C ASN A 19 -10.76 -2.77 2.50
N LEU A 20 -11.03 -3.07 1.23
CA LEU A 20 -10.63 -4.33 0.59
C LEU A 20 -9.12 -4.43 0.40
N HIS A 21 -8.43 -3.30 0.41
CA HIS A 21 -7.00 -3.21 0.16
C HIS A 21 -6.16 -3.08 1.44
N MET A 22 -6.76 -3.26 2.61
CA MET A 22 -6.05 -3.21 3.89
C MET A 22 -5.00 -4.33 4.06
N LYS A 23 -4.97 -5.33 3.17
CA LYS A 23 -3.86 -6.30 3.06
C LYS A 23 -2.51 -5.62 2.85
N ILE A 24 -2.50 -4.38 2.34
CA ILE A 24 -1.29 -3.56 2.21
C ILE A 24 -0.50 -3.43 3.53
N ILE A 25 -1.17 -3.48 4.69
CA ILE A 25 -0.50 -3.38 6.00
C ILE A 25 0.43 -4.59 6.22
N LEU A 26 -0.03 -5.79 5.85
CA LEU A 26 0.79 -6.99 5.90
C LEU A 26 1.95 -6.89 4.90
N GLU A 27 1.71 -6.37 3.70
CA GLU A 27 2.74 -6.17 2.68
C GLU A 27 3.82 -5.19 3.18
N ILE A 28 3.43 -4.07 3.80
CA ILE A 28 4.38 -3.13 4.41
C ILE A 28 5.20 -3.81 5.51
N ALA A 29 4.56 -4.56 6.43
CA ALA A 29 5.28 -5.30 7.46
C ALA A 29 6.29 -6.29 6.87
N GLN A 30 5.92 -7.00 5.80
CA GLN A 30 6.80 -7.92 5.07
C GLN A 30 7.99 -7.20 4.41
N MET A 31 7.77 -6.03 3.82
CA MET A 31 8.85 -5.20 3.25
C MET A 31 9.81 -4.74 4.34
N LEU A 32 9.30 -4.20 5.45
CA LEU A 32 10.10 -3.77 6.60
C LEU A 32 10.95 -4.92 7.16
N CYS A 33 10.34 -6.08 7.42
CA CYS A 33 11.06 -7.26 7.92
C CYS A 33 12.12 -7.75 6.92
N SER A 34 11.83 -7.68 5.62
CA SER A 34 12.79 -8.07 4.58
C SER A 34 13.99 -7.12 4.52
N SER A 35 13.83 -5.83 4.85
CA SER A 35 14.94 -4.88 4.95
C SER A 35 15.94 -5.26 6.05
N TYR A 36 15.51 -5.80 7.18
CA TYR A 36 16.44 -6.33 8.21
C TYR A 36 17.28 -7.46 7.64
N TYR A 37 16.66 -8.39 6.92
CA TYR A 37 17.37 -9.50 6.30
C TYR A 37 18.40 -8.99 5.28
N LEU A 38 18.00 -8.07 4.40
CA LEU A 38 18.89 -7.49 3.38
C LEU A 38 20.07 -6.72 3.99
N SER A 39 19.87 -6.13 5.17
CA SER A 39 20.89 -5.32 5.86
C SER A 39 21.85 -6.15 6.72
N LEU A 40 21.34 -7.19 7.38
CA LEU A 40 22.05 -7.88 8.46
C LEU A 40 22.48 -9.31 8.13
N VAL A 41 21.96 -9.92 7.06
CA VAL A 41 22.36 -11.24 6.62
C VAL A 41 23.36 -11.12 5.47
N PRO A 42 24.64 -11.47 5.69
CA PRO A 42 25.67 -11.44 4.64
C PRO A 42 25.48 -12.57 3.61
N GLU A 43 26.33 -12.57 2.57
CA GLU A 43 26.24 -13.51 1.44
C GLU A 43 26.35 -14.99 1.85
N ASP A 44 27.06 -15.28 2.95
CA ASP A 44 27.20 -16.64 3.48
C ASP A 44 25.92 -17.17 4.16
N GLY A 45 24.92 -16.31 4.37
CA GLY A 45 23.63 -16.67 4.94
C GLY A 45 23.58 -16.75 6.47
N SER A 46 24.64 -16.38 7.18
CA SER A 46 24.67 -16.38 8.66
C SER A 46 23.64 -15.41 9.27
N THR A 47 22.93 -15.85 10.31
CA THR A 47 21.83 -15.08 10.94
C THR A 47 22.18 -14.47 12.28
N ASP A 48 23.38 -14.72 12.84
CA ASP A 48 23.75 -14.29 14.19
C ASP A 48 23.54 -12.78 14.41
N ARG A 49 23.91 -11.96 13.42
CA ARG A 49 23.71 -10.50 13.46
C ARG A 49 22.23 -10.11 13.45
N LEU A 50 21.43 -10.79 12.64
CA LEU A 50 19.99 -10.58 12.54
C LEU A 50 19.32 -10.95 13.87
N GLU A 51 19.66 -12.12 14.42
CA GLU A 51 19.10 -12.64 15.67
C GLU A 51 19.44 -11.72 16.85
N GLU A 52 20.70 -11.28 16.96
CA GLU A 52 21.12 -10.36 18.03
C GLU A 52 20.43 -8.99 17.90
N TYR A 53 20.38 -8.44 16.68
CA TYR A 53 19.76 -7.13 16.44
C TYR A 53 18.25 -7.15 16.70
N THR A 54 17.60 -8.28 16.38
CA THR A 54 16.13 -8.44 16.47
C THR A 54 15.70 -9.22 17.71
N LYS A 55 16.57 -9.41 18.70
CA LYS A 55 16.28 -10.19 19.91
C LYS A 55 15.07 -9.70 20.71
N SER A 56 14.79 -8.38 20.65
CA SER A 56 13.63 -7.75 21.31
C SER A 56 12.39 -7.69 20.41
N CYS A 57 12.50 -8.15 19.16
CA CYS A 57 11.42 -8.12 18.20
C CYS A 57 10.33 -9.12 18.59
N PRO A 58 9.05 -8.71 18.65
CA PRO A 58 7.96 -9.61 19.05
C PRO A 58 7.81 -10.79 18.08
N LYS A 59 7.92 -10.52 16.77
CA LYS A 59 7.87 -11.53 15.71
C LYS A 59 8.33 -10.97 14.37
N LEU A 60 9.62 -11.09 14.07
CA LEU A 60 10.14 -10.76 12.75
C LEU A 60 9.57 -11.72 11.70
N TYR A 61 9.04 -11.20 10.60
CA TYR A 61 8.56 -12.05 9.51
C TYR A 61 9.72 -12.58 8.67
N ARG A 62 9.54 -13.78 8.11
CA ARG A 62 10.51 -14.35 7.16
C ARG A 62 10.65 -13.42 5.95
N PRO A 63 11.87 -13.24 5.40
CA PRO A 63 12.08 -12.38 4.26
C PRO A 63 11.28 -12.86 3.06
N THR A 64 10.74 -11.94 2.28
CA THR A 64 9.94 -12.25 1.10
C THR A 64 10.16 -11.21 0.01
N HIS A 65 10.07 -11.63 -1.25
CA HIS A 65 10.26 -10.77 -2.42
C HIS A 65 11.54 -9.90 -2.36
N LYS A 66 12.65 -10.47 -1.86
CA LYS A 66 13.91 -9.74 -1.62
C LYS A 66 14.40 -8.91 -2.80
N GLY A 67 14.20 -9.38 -4.03
CA GLY A 67 14.57 -8.68 -5.27
C GLY A 67 13.52 -7.73 -5.84
N HIS A 68 12.41 -7.47 -5.14
CA HIS A 68 11.36 -6.59 -5.63
C HIS A 68 11.77 -5.12 -5.46
N PRO A 69 11.62 -4.25 -6.49
CA PRO A 69 12.11 -2.87 -6.42
C PRO A 69 11.57 -2.07 -5.22
N MET A 70 10.32 -2.29 -4.82
CA MET A 70 9.76 -1.65 -3.63
C MET A 70 10.45 -2.09 -2.32
N VAL A 71 10.87 -3.37 -2.20
CA VAL A 71 11.62 -3.84 -1.03
C VAL A 71 12.99 -3.19 -0.97
N HIS A 72 13.67 -3.10 -2.13
CA HIS A 72 14.94 -2.37 -2.24
C HIS A 72 14.78 -0.90 -1.85
N TRP A 73 13.74 -0.23 -2.36
CA TRP A 73 13.45 1.17 -2.02
C TRP A 73 13.26 1.34 -0.51
N VAL A 74 12.46 0.49 0.15
CA VAL A 74 12.27 0.54 1.61
C VAL A 74 13.59 0.34 2.36
N ALA A 75 14.48 -0.55 1.90
CA ALA A 75 15.76 -0.84 2.55
C ALA A 75 16.85 0.22 2.27
N ARG A 76 16.65 1.08 1.25
CA ARG A 76 17.71 1.90 0.66
C ARG A 76 18.21 3.02 1.55
N THR A 77 17.30 3.77 2.17
CA THR A 77 17.65 4.90 3.04
C THR A 77 16.80 4.87 4.31
N PRO A 78 17.27 5.48 5.41
CA PRO A 78 16.48 5.60 6.63
C PRO A 78 15.14 6.28 6.40
N GLU A 79 15.08 7.30 5.52
CA GLU A 79 13.87 8.07 5.22
C GLU A 79 12.82 7.22 4.51
N ASN A 80 13.22 6.40 3.52
CA ASN A 80 12.30 5.50 2.83
C ASN A 80 11.73 4.45 3.81
N PHE A 81 12.60 3.86 4.64
CA PHE A 81 12.19 2.88 5.65
C PHE A 81 11.20 3.52 6.65
N GLN A 82 11.54 4.70 7.16
CA GLN A 82 10.71 5.43 8.11
C GLN A 82 9.37 5.82 7.49
N TYR A 83 9.35 6.24 6.23
CA TYR A 83 8.11 6.55 5.53
C TYR A 83 7.21 5.33 5.44
N ALA A 84 7.74 4.17 5.05
CA ALA A 84 6.99 2.92 4.95
C ALA A 84 6.44 2.48 6.30
N ALA A 85 7.26 2.51 7.36
CA ALA A 85 6.83 2.17 8.71
C ALA A 85 5.73 3.13 9.21
N SER A 86 5.94 4.43 9.05
CA SER A 86 4.98 5.46 9.46
C SER A 86 3.66 5.36 8.68
N LEU A 87 3.71 5.08 7.37
CA LEU A 87 2.51 4.85 6.57
C LEU A 87 1.78 3.59 7.03
N GLY A 88 2.52 2.53 7.36
CA GLY A 88 1.98 1.31 7.95
C GLY A 88 1.20 1.58 9.25
N LEU A 89 1.73 2.41 10.14
CA LEU A 89 1.06 2.83 11.38
C LEU A 89 -0.18 3.68 11.12
N ASP A 90 -0.12 4.65 10.19
CA ASP A 90 -1.31 5.43 9.81
C ASP A 90 -2.41 4.53 9.23
N LEU A 91 -2.04 3.52 8.43
CA LEU A 91 -2.97 2.54 7.88
C LEU A 91 -3.55 1.63 8.98
N CYS A 92 -2.75 1.26 10.00
CA CYS A 92 -3.26 0.56 11.18
C CYS A 92 -4.29 1.42 11.94
N ALA A 93 -4.04 2.73 12.10
CA ALA A 93 -5.01 3.64 12.73
C ALA A 93 -6.31 3.73 11.93
N VAL A 94 -6.24 3.85 10.59
CA VAL A 94 -7.41 3.80 9.70
C VAL A 94 -8.13 2.46 9.81
N TYR A 95 -7.39 1.33 9.80
CA TYR A 95 -7.95 -0.01 9.97
C TYR A 95 -8.72 -0.13 11.29
N THR A 96 -8.11 0.30 12.40
CA THR A 96 -8.71 0.25 13.73
C THR A 96 -9.96 1.10 13.80
N GLY A 97 -9.93 2.33 13.28
CA GLY A 97 -11.11 3.19 13.21
C GLY A 97 -12.27 2.58 12.42
N ARG A 98 -11.97 1.85 11.33
CA ARG A 98 -12.99 1.23 10.48
C ARG A 98 -13.47 -0.15 10.95
N ARG A 99 -12.63 -0.91 11.64
CA ARG A 99 -12.91 -2.31 12.02
C ARG A 99 -13.15 -2.50 13.51
N GLY A 100 -12.88 -1.48 14.33
CA GLY A 100 -13.01 -1.55 15.79
C GLY A 100 -12.02 -2.48 16.49
N ARG A 101 -10.94 -2.87 15.80
CA ARG A 101 -9.91 -3.76 16.33
C ARG A 101 -8.52 -3.43 15.76
N THR A 102 -7.49 -3.62 16.56
CA THR A 102 -6.08 -3.45 16.20
C THR A 102 -5.68 -4.42 15.07
N HIS A 103 -4.86 -3.96 14.12
CA HIS A 103 -4.34 -4.83 13.08
C HIS A 103 -3.24 -5.74 13.63
N ALA A 104 -3.20 -7.01 13.24
CA ALA A 104 -2.23 -7.98 13.76
C ALA A 104 -0.75 -7.63 13.44
N CYS A 105 -0.51 -6.77 12.46
CA CYS A 105 0.82 -6.29 12.11
C CYS A 105 1.21 -4.98 12.81
N GLU A 106 0.32 -4.35 13.58
CA GLU A 106 0.59 -3.03 14.18
C GLU A 106 1.79 -3.08 15.13
N GLU A 107 1.84 -4.09 16.00
CA GLU A 107 2.94 -4.29 16.95
C GLU A 107 4.31 -4.45 16.27
N ILE A 108 4.40 -5.27 15.22
CA ILE A 108 5.65 -5.47 14.49
C ILE A 108 6.04 -4.23 13.68
N ILE A 109 5.09 -3.50 13.09
CA ILE A 109 5.37 -2.26 12.37
C ILE A 109 5.87 -1.19 13.34
N GLN A 110 5.27 -1.08 14.54
CA GLN A 110 5.71 -0.17 15.57
C GLN A 110 7.13 -0.50 16.04
N TRP A 111 7.40 -1.79 16.30
CA TRP A 111 8.76 -2.21 16.65
C TRP A 111 9.77 -1.85 15.55
N CYS A 112 9.43 -2.08 14.27
CA CYS A 112 10.28 -1.71 13.15
C CYS A 112 10.53 -0.19 13.08
N HIS A 113 9.48 0.60 13.27
CA HIS A 113 9.54 2.07 13.30
C HIS A 113 10.54 2.57 14.36
N ASP A 114 10.61 1.90 15.50
CA ASP A 114 11.45 2.30 16.63
C ASP A 114 12.89 1.73 16.56
N HIS A 115 13.12 0.73 15.72
CA HIS A 115 14.40 0.01 15.61
C HIS A 115 14.86 -0.17 14.15
N PRO A 116 15.01 0.91 13.36
CA PRO A 116 15.34 0.79 11.94
C PRO A 116 16.71 0.12 11.73
N PRO A 117 16.84 -0.85 10.80
CA PRO A 117 18.13 -1.46 10.51
C PRO A 117 19.05 -0.49 9.77
N PRO A 118 20.37 -0.75 9.70
CA PRO A 118 21.25 0.01 8.83
C PRO A 118 20.76 -0.01 7.36
N PRO A 119 20.81 1.12 6.64
CA PRO A 119 20.39 1.17 5.24
C PRO A 119 21.31 0.35 4.34
N VAL A 120 20.76 -0.19 3.25
CA VAL A 120 21.52 -0.92 2.23
C VAL A 120 21.15 -0.42 0.83
N ASP A 121 22.12 0.15 0.11
CA ASP A 121 21.91 0.58 -1.27
C ASP A 121 22.11 -0.60 -2.22
N LEU A 122 21.01 -1.27 -2.55
CA LEU A 122 21.00 -2.34 -3.52
C LEU A 122 20.91 -1.70 -4.91
N SER A 123 22.01 -1.77 -5.67
CA SER A 123 22.10 -1.23 -7.03
C SER A 123 20.92 -1.72 -7.87
N ASP A 124 20.23 -0.77 -8.51
CA ASP A 124 19.16 -1.09 -9.44
C ASP A 124 19.71 -1.86 -10.65
N THR A 125 19.02 -2.91 -11.08
CA THR A 125 19.37 -3.71 -12.26
C THR A 125 19.14 -2.95 -13.59
N GLY A 126 18.81 -1.66 -13.52
CA GLY A 126 18.59 -0.77 -14.67
C GLY A 126 17.24 -0.92 -15.35
N THR A 127 16.34 -1.75 -14.79
CA THR A 127 15.02 -2.06 -15.36
C THR A 127 13.88 -1.39 -14.61
N THR A 128 14.16 -0.80 -13.43
CA THR A 128 13.15 -0.14 -12.62
C THR A 128 12.87 1.27 -13.14
N VAL A 129 11.59 1.58 -13.33
CA VAL A 129 11.14 2.94 -13.65
C VAL A 129 10.76 3.64 -12.35
N TYR A 130 11.25 4.85 -12.12
CA TYR A 130 10.93 5.64 -10.93
C TYR A 130 10.08 6.86 -11.29
N GLY A 131 9.22 7.26 -10.36
CA GLY A 131 8.51 8.53 -10.50
C GLY A 131 9.45 9.70 -10.28
N GLN A 132 9.31 10.73 -11.10
CA GLN A 132 10.20 11.89 -11.15
C GLN A 132 9.67 13.03 -10.26
N THR A 133 8.35 13.15 -10.11
CA THR A 133 7.71 14.18 -9.28
C THR A 133 6.74 13.55 -8.27
N ASP A 134 6.33 14.35 -7.29
CA ASP A 134 5.34 13.96 -6.27
C ASP A 134 5.72 12.71 -5.47
N ASN A 135 7.03 12.48 -5.33
CA ASN A 135 7.55 11.54 -4.36
C ASN A 135 7.30 12.07 -2.93
N PRO A 136 7.24 11.18 -1.92
CA PRO A 136 7.18 11.61 -0.54
C PRO A 136 8.36 12.50 -0.16
N ASP A 137 8.10 13.54 0.62
CA ASP A 137 9.14 14.47 1.04
C ASP A 137 10.24 13.75 1.82
N GLY A 138 11.51 14.04 1.51
CA GLY A 138 12.68 13.43 2.13
C GLY A 138 13.02 12.01 1.63
N CYS A 139 12.16 11.38 0.82
CA CYS A 139 12.43 10.05 0.27
C CYS A 139 13.11 10.12 -1.09
N THR A 140 13.82 9.05 -1.45
CA THR A 140 14.31 8.86 -2.82
C THR A 140 13.16 8.58 -3.79
N PRO A 141 13.34 8.78 -5.11
CA PRO A 141 12.32 8.45 -6.11
C PRO A 141 11.70 7.07 -5.91
N VAL A 142 10.37 6.99 -5.94
CA VAL A 142 9.61 5.77 -5.71
C VAL A 142 9.62 4.90 -6.97
N PRO A 143 9.90 3.59 -6.88
CA PRO A 143 9.80 2.69 -8.03
C PRO A 143 8.33 2.46 -8.42
N LEU A 144 8.00 2.73 -9.68
CA LEU A 144 6.66 2.53 -10.24
C LEU A 144 6.41 1.05 -10.53
N CYS A 145 6.16 0.29 -9.47
CA CYS A 145 5.90 -1.15 -9.49
C CYS A 145 4.49 -1.48 -10.02
N MET A 146 4.21 -1.03 -11.25
CA MET A 146 2.91 -1.08 -11.88
C MET A 146 3.02 -1.37 -13.38
N PRO A 147 1.91 -1.79 -14.03
CA PRO A 147 1.86 -1.97 -15.48
C PRO A 147 2.27 -0.71 -16.26
N PRO A 148 2.95 -0.84 -17.42
CA PRO A 148 3.49 0.29 -18.17
C PRO A 148 2.47 1.39 -18.51
N GLN A 149 1.21 1.02 -18.77
CA GLN A 149 0.16 1.97 -19.16
C GLN A 149 -0.23 2.97 -18.06
N TYR A 150 0.12 2.70 -16.81
CA TYR A 150 -0.13 3.61 -15.68
C TYR A 150 1.09 4.41 -15.25
N ARG A 151 2.27 4.14 -15.84
CA ARG A 151 3.50 4.84 -15.47
C ARG A 151 3.49 6.23 -16.08
N GLY A 152 3.73 7.24 -15.24
CA GLY A 152 3.92 8.61 -15.65
C GLY A 152 5.04 9.29 -14.87
N THR A 153 5.15 10.59 -15.04
CA THR A 153 6.16 11.42 -14.36
C THR A 153 5.88 11.56 -12.87
N SER A 154 4.61 11.76 -12.50
CA SER A 154 4.18 11.89 -11.11
C SER A 154 3.96 10.54 -10.46
N THR A 155 4.63 10.30 -9.33
CA THR A 155 4.42 9.10 -8.50
C THR A 155 2.96 9.00 -8.07
N VAL A 156 2.40 10.08 -7.53
CA VAL A 156 1.02 10.08 -7.02
C VAL A 156 0.01 9.82 -8.13
N ASP A 157 0.11 10.51 -9.26
CA ASP A 157 -0.87 10.34 -10.33
C ASP A 157 -0.77 8.95 -10.98
N SER A 158 0.44 8.40 -11.11
CA SER A 158 0.65 7.04 -11.61
C SER A 158 -0.06 6.01 -10.71
N TYR A 159 0.13 6.12 -9.40
CA TYR A 159 -0.52 5.21 -8.43
C TYR A 159 -2.02 5.42 -8.35
N ARG A 160 -2.51 6.66 -8.45
CA ARG A 160 -3.95 6.96 -8.53
C ARG A 160 -4.57 6.35 -9.78
N ALA A 161 -3.89 6.40 -10.92
CA ALA A 161 -4.37 5.81 -12.17
C ALA A 161 -4.52 4.29 -12.06
N VAL A 162 -3.57 3.58 -11.42
CA VAL A 162 -3.72 2.14 -11.10
C VAL A 162 -4.92 1.92 -10.18
N TYR A 163 -5.07 2.76 -9.16
CA TYR A 163 -6.15 2.64 -8.19
C TYR A 163 -7.53 2.78 -8.84
N VAL A 164 -7.69 3.78 -9.70
CA VAL A 164 -8.93 4.02 -10.45
C VAL A 164 -9.16 2.93 -11.50
N GLY A 165 -8.14 2.62 -12.30
CA GLY A 165 -8.26 1.72 -13.44
C GLY A 165 -8.43 0.25 -13.07
N GLU A 166 -7.76 -0.23 -12.02
CA GLU A 166 -7.79 -1.65 -11.65
C GLU A 166 -8.48 -1.92 -10.31
N LYS A 167 -8.40 -0.98 -9.36
CA LYS A 167 -8.85 -1.25 -7.98
C LYS A 167 -10.29 -0.81 -7.72
N LEU A 168 -10.93 -0.07 -8.65
CA LEU A 168 -12.36 0.24 -8.59
C LEU A 168 -13.25 -0.89 -9.13
N GLU A 169 -12.80 -1.69 -10.11
CA GLU A 169 -13.63 -2.73 -10.73
C GLU A 169 -14.11 -3.82 -9.74
N PHE A 170 -13.37 -4.01 -8.64
CA PHE A 170 -13.76 -4.90 -7.54
C PHE A 170 -15.07 -4.52 -6.84
N LEU A 171 -15.67 -3.36 -7.16
CA LEU A 171 -16.96 -2.90 -6.63
C LEU A 171 -18.19 -3.48 -7.34
N GLY A 172 -18.05 -4.00 -8.57
CA GLY A 172 -19.18 -4.37 -9.43
C GLY A 172 -19.82 -5.75 -9.17
N SER A 173 -19.12 -6.68 -8.51
CA SER A 173 -19.57 -8.08 -8.37
C SER A 173 -19.98 -8.43 -6.93
N ARG A 174 -21.27 -8.27 -6.61
CA ARG A 174 -21.98 -8.89 -5.43
C ARG A 174 -21.23 -8.97 -4.08
N ARG A 175 -20.33 -8.04 -3.78
CA ARG A 175 -19.76 -7.80 -2.45
C ARG A 175 -19.68 -6.30 -2.21
N ARG A 176 -20.85 -5.67 -2.10
CA ARG A 176 -20.98 -4.32 -1.54
C ARG A 176 -20.71 -4.38 -0.04
N VAL A 177 -19.44 -4.47 0.32
CA VAL A 177 -18.95 -4.10 1.64
C VAL A 177 -17.86 -3.06 1.40
N ALA A 178 -18.32 -1.82 1.26
CA ALA A 178 -17.62 -0.55 1.46
C ALA A 178 -16.15 -0.53 1.01
N ALA A 179 -15.85 -0.12 -0.23
CA ALA A 179 -14.49 0.30 -0.57
C ALA A 179 -14.06 1.47 0.32
N TRP A 180 -14.96 2.41 0.59
CA TRP A 180 -14.82 3.46 1.60
C TRP A 180 -16.15 3.62 2.34
N THR A 181 -16.15 4.28 3.50
CA THR A 181 -17.39 4.92 3.95
C THR A 181 -17.71 6.06 2.96
N PRO A 182 -18.99 6.45 2.78
CA PRO A 182 -19.35 7.50 1.80
C PRO A 182 -18.53 8.78 1.96
N ASP A 183 -18.22 9.17 3.20
CA ASP A 183 -17.48 10.40 3.52
C ASP A 183 -15.95 10.27 3.35
N GLU A 184 -15.44 9.09 2.96
CA GLU A 184 -14.01 8.81 2.83
C GLU A 184 -13.58 8.50 1.39
N ILE A 185 -14.46 8.70 0.41
CA ILE A 185 -14.11 8.50 -1.00
C ILE A 185 -13.10 9.59 -1.41
N PRO A 186 -11.94 9.23 -1.97
CA PRO A 186 -10.95 10.22 -2.38
C PRO A 186 -11.49 11.10 -3.53
N PRO A 187 -11.21 12.43 -3.54
CA PRO A 187 -11.65 13.32 -4.62
C PRO A 187 -11.23 12.84 -6.01
N PHE A 188 -9.99 12.35 -6.17
CA PHE A 188 -9.48 11.83 -7.44
C PHE A 188 -10.27 10.60 -7.95
N VAL A 189 -10.92 9.86 -7.05
CA VAL A 189 -11.82 8.76 -7.40
C VAL A 189 -13.17 9.34 -7.83
N GLU A 190 -13.76 10.25 -7.05
CA GLU A 190 -15.07 10.84 -7.35
C GLU A 190 -15.10 11.57 -8.71
N GLU A 191 -14.00 12.24 -9.03
CA GLU A 191 -13.86 13.00 -10.26
C GLU A 191 -13.65 12.11 -11.50
N SER A 192 -13.21 10.86 -11.30
CA SER A 192 -12.87 9.92 -12.38
C SER A 192 -14.07 9.52 -13.24
N LYS A 193 -13.81 9.21 -14.51
CA LYS A 193 -14.85 8.76 -15.46
C LYS A 193 -15.35 7.37 -15.09
N GLU A 194 -14.46 6.53 -14.59
CA GLU A 194 -14.67 5.17 -14.13
C GLU A 194 -15.67 5.15 -12.98
N TRP A 195 -15.47 6.00 -11.97
CA TRP A 195 -16.40 6.14 -10.85
C TRP A 195 -17.78 6.61 -11.31
N LYS A 196 -17.85 7.66 -12.13
CA LYS A 196 -19.12 8.17 -12.68
C LYS A 196 -19.85 7.10 -13.51
N LYS A 197 -19.12 6.27 -14.26
CA LYS A 197 -19.68 5.15 -15.03
C LYS A 197 -20.23 4.06 -14.10
N LEU A 198 -19.51 3.71 -13.03
CA LEU A 198 -19.96 2.75 -12.02
C LEU A 198 -21.26 3.23 -11.36
N GLN A 199 -21.33 4.49 -10.93
CA GLN A 199 -22.53 5.07 -10.31
C GLN A 199 -23.75 4.98 -11.23
N LYS A 200 -23.61 5.34 -12.51
CA LYS A 200 -24.69 5.20 -13.51
C LYS A 200 -25.14 3.75 -13.69
N ALA A 201 -24.20 2.81 -13.72
CA ALA A 201 -24.52 1.38 -13.84
C ALA A 201 -25.28 0.86 -12.60
N GLU A 202 -24.94 1.33 -11.40
CA GLU A 202 -25.63 0.95 -10.17
C GLU A 202 -27.07 1.46 -10.12
N VAL A 203 -27.33 2.69 -10.55
CA VAL A 203 -28.69 3.25 -10.63
C VAL A 203 -29.53 2.42 -11.59
N LYS A 204 -29.03 2.16 -12.80
CA LYS A 204 -29.72 1.33 -13.80
C LYS A 204 -30.03 -0.07 -13.28
N ALA A 205 -29.08 -0.73 -12.61
CA ALA A 205 -29.29 -2.05 -12.03
C ALA A 205 -30.35 -2.06 -10.92
N LYS A 206 -30.42 -1.00 -10.08
CA LYS A 206 -31.45 -0.86 -9.05
C LYS A 206 -32.85 -0.67 -9.67
N GLU A 207 -32.97 0.15 -10.71
CA GLU A 207 -34.23 0.37 -11.44
C GLU A 207 -34.74 -0.92 -12.09
N GLU A 208 -33.87 -1.66 -12.78
CA GLU A 208 -34.21 -2.95 -13.39
C GLU A 208 -34.64 -4.00 -12.35
N SER A 209 -34.02 -3.99 -11.16
CA SER A 209 -34.40 -4.90 -10.06
C SER A 209 -35.76 -4.57 -9.45
N LYS A 210 -36.11 -3.28 -9.35
CA LYS A 210 -37.42 -2.83 -8.85
C LYS A 210 -38.54 -3.13 -9.85
N GLY A 211 -38.31 -2.88 -11.14
CA GLY A 211 -39.29 -3.17 -12.19
C GLY A 211 -39.59 -4.67 -12.40
N LYS A 212 -38.65 -5.56 -12.05
CA LYS A 212 -38.90 -7.02 -12.04
C LYS A 212 -39.73 -7.48 -10.84
N ARG A 213 -39.66 -6.79 -9.70
CA ARG A 213 -40.49 -7.11 -8.52
C ARG A 213 -41.93 -6.62 -8.67
N SER A 214 -42.16 -5.47 -9.32
CA SER A 214 -43.50 -4.92 -9.51
C SER A 214 -44.32 -5.57 -10.64
N ARG A 215 -43.75 -6.53 -11.39
CA ARG A 215 -44.43 -7.29 -12.46
C ARG A 215 -44.72 -8.74 -12.06
N ALA A 216 -44.38 -9.11 -10.83
CA ALA A 216 -44.57 -10.46 -10.28
C ALA A 216 -45.71 -10.54 -9.26
N ASP A 217 -46.40 -9.42 -9.01
CA ASP A 217 -47.67 -9.28 -8.27
C ASP A 217 -48.80 -9.01 -9.27
#